data_AF-A0A7N4PD74-F1
#
_entry.id   AF-A0A7N4PD74-F1
#
_cell.length_a   1.000
_cell.length_b   1.000
_cell.length_c   1.000
_cell.angle_alpha   90.00
_cell.angle_beta   90.00
_cell.angle_gamma   90.00
#
_symmetry.space_group_name_H-M   'P 1'
#
loop_
_entity.id
_entity.type
_entity.pdbx_description
1 polymer ?
#
loop_
_entity_poly.entity_id
_entity_poly.type
_entity_poly.pdbx_seq_one_letter_code
_entity_poly.pdbx_strand_id
1 'polypeptide(L)'
;MYNKISFAAKSLSTLVTFIWFLSSVDSLMLVKSFLESKSPSTLVTFIRFLSSVDSIMYNKISFAAKSLSTLVTFIWFLSSMDSIMYNKISFAAKSLSTLVTFIWFLSSVDSLMLGKSFLASKSPSTLVTFIRFLSSMDSLMFSKSSFGSKGHSTLLTFIWFLSSVDSLMFSKMTLL
;
A
#
# COMPACT_ATOMS: atom_id res chain seq x y z
N MET A 1 -18.79 2.04 -9.37
CA MET A 1 -18.78 3.03 -8.27
C MET A 1 -17.49 3.87 -8.29
N TYR A 2 -17.58 5.21 -8.19
CA TYR A 2 -16.41 6.08 -8.10
C TYR A 2 -16.37 6.77 -6.73
N ASN A 3 -15.27 6.61 -6.00
CA ASN A 3 -15.04 7.26 -4.71
C ASN A 3 -13.74 8.06 -4.74
N LYS A 4 -13.83 9.33 -4.32
CA LYS A 4 -12.69 10.23 -4.20
C LYS A 4 -12.70 10.88 -2.83
N ILE A 5 -11.64 10.66 -2.07
CA ILE A 5 -11.45 11.22 -0.73
C ILE A 5 -10.17 12.06 -0.74
N SER A 6 -10.26 13.28 -0.23
CA SER A 6 -9.10 14.15 -0.01
C SER A 6 -9.11 14.68 1.41
N PHE A 7 -7.99 14.54 2.12
CA PHE A 7 -7.84 15.02 3.49
C PHE A 7 -6.54 15.82 3.63
N ALA A 8 -6.63 16.96 4.32
CA ALA A 8 -5.48 17.80 4.64
C ALA A 8 -5.51 18.17 6.13
N ALA A 9 -4.42 17.91 6.84
CA ALA A 9 -4.31 18.22 8.27
C ALA A 9 -3.01 18.94 8.62
N LYS A 10 -3.10 19.88 9.58
CA LYS A 10 -1.97 20.61 10.15
C LYS A 10 -2.13 20.68 11.66
N SER A 11 -1.19 20.08 12.40
CA SER A 11 -1.24 20.02 13.86
C SER A 11 0.16 19.78 14.43
N LEU A 12 0.29 19.76 15.76
CA LEU A 12 1.54 19.39 16.45
C LEU A 12 1.83 17.89 16.40
N SER A 13 0.79 17.06 16.32
CA SER A 13 0.88 15.63 16.02
C SER A 13 -0.34 15.21 15.21
N THR A 14 -0.12 14.52 14.10
CA THR A 14 -1.19 14.04 13.22
C THR A 14 -1.24 12.53 13.31
N LEU A 15 -2.32 12.00 13.88
CA LEU A 15 -2.68 10.59 13.78
C LEU A 15 -3.88 10.49 12.85
N VAL A 16 -3.70 9.79 11.73
CA VAL A 16 -4.78 9.56 10.76
C VAL A 16 -4.94 8.07 10.58
N THR A 17 -6.10 7.55 10.96
CA THR A 17 -6.49 6.17 10.69
C THR A 17 -7.62 6.19 9.69
N PHE A 18 -7.41 5.54 8.55
CA PHE A 18 -8.44 5.35 7.55
C PHE A 18 -8.76 3.86 7.46
N ILE A 19 -10.00 3.51 7.84
CA ILE A 19 -10.50 2.15 7.76
C ILE A 19 -11.59 2.12 6.71
N TRP A 20 -11.47 1.20 5.76
CA TRP A 20 -12.47 1.00 4.73
C TRP A 20 -12.85 -0.46 4.64
N PHE A 21 -14.14 -0.74 4.79
CA PHE A 21 -14.72 -2.07 4.74
C PHE A 21 -15.61 -2.19 3.51
N LEU A 22 -15.41 -3.24 2.72
CA LEU A 22 -16.23 -3.56 1.56
C LEU A 22 -16.52 -5.05 1.59
N SER A 23 -17.79 -5.46 1.63
CA SER A 23 -18.11 -6.89 1.67
C SER A 23 -17.90 -7.54 0.30
N SER A 24 -18.63 -7.13 -0.73
CA SER A 24 -18.43 -7.59 -2.11
C SER A 24 -18.36 -6.43 -3.09
N VAL A 25 -17.65 -6.63 -4.20
CA VAL A 25 -17.56 -5.68 -5.31
C VAL A 25 -17.85 -6.38 -6.62
N ASP A 26 -19.10 -6.30 -7.06
CA ASP A 26 -19.59 -6.99 -8.27
C ASP A 26 -19.59 -6.06 -9.50
N SER A 27 -19.10 -4.82 -9.36
CA SER A 27 -19.02 -3.84 -10.45
C SER A 27 -17.74 -3.00 -10.41
N LEU A 28 -17.37 -2.42 -11.57
CA LEU A 28 -16.16 -1.61 -11.70
C LEU A 28 -16.06 -0.54 -10.59
N MET A 29 -15.01 -0.63 -9.78
CA MET A 29 -14.78 0.28 -8.67
C MET A 29 -13.51 1.10 -8.87
N LEU A 30 -13.66 2.43 -8.83
CA LEU A 30 -12.56 3.38 -8.89
C LEU A 30 -12.44 4.07 -7.52
N VAL A 31 -11.33 3.85 -6.82
CA VAL A 31 -11.02 4.51 -5.55
C VAL A 31 -9.81 5.40 -5.73
N LYS A 32 -9.96 6.68 -5.34
CA LYS A 32 -8.86 7.65 -5.33
C LYS A 32 -8.79 8.35 -3.98
N SER A 33 -7.72 8.10 -3.24
CA SER A 33 -7.47 8.75 -1.95
C SER A 33 -6.25 9.65 -2.04
N PHE A 34 -6.38 10.89 -1.56
CA PHE A 34 -5.29 11.84 -1.41
C PHE A 34 -5.21 12.32 0.03
N LEU A 35 -4.02 12.24 0.63
CA LEU A 35 -3.81 12.72 1.99
C LEU A 35 -2.58 13.60 2.07
N GLU A 36 -2.72 14.79 2.66
CA GLU A 36 -1.61 15.69 2.95
C GLU A 36 -1.56 16.02 4.44
N SER A 37 -0.38 15.88 5.05
CA SER A 37 -0.18 16.19 6.47
C SER A 37 1.08 17.00 6.72
N LYS A 38 0.97 17.99 7.61
CA LYS A 38 2.08 18.83 8.07
C LYS A 38 2.07 18.88 9.59
N SER A 39 2.93 18.10 10.22
CA SER A 39 3.09 18.07 11.67
C SER A 39 4.50 17.62 12.06
N PRO A 40 5.01 17.96 13.25
CA PRO A 40 6.27 17.42 13.79
C PRO A 40 6.34 15.89 13.78
N SER A 41 5.27 15.21 14.19
CA SER A 41 5.12 13.75 14.10
C SER A 41 3.87 13.40 13.31
N THR A 42 3.98 12.45 12.38
CA THR A 42 2.85 11.97 11.57
C THR A 42 2.80 10.45 11.63
N LEU A 43 1.67 9.92 12.11
CA LEU A 43 1.35 8.51 12.07
C LEU A 43 0.11 8.32 11.20
N VAL A 44 0.27 7.57 10.11
CA VAL A 44 -0.86 7.26 9.22
C VAL A 44 -1.03 5.76 9.08
N THR A 45 -2.23 5.29 9.37
CA THR A 45 -2.61 3.90 9.22
C THR A 45 -3.76 3.82 8.24
N PHE A 46 -3.55 3.08 7.15
CA PHE A 46 -4.58 2.79 6.16
C PHE A 46 -4.90 1.31 6.23
N ILE A 47 -6.13 0.98 6.59
CA ILE A 47 -6.61 -0.40 6.70
C ILE A 47 -7.73 -0.60 5.70
N ARG A 48 -7.60 -1.62 4.85
CA ARG A 48 -8.64 -2.01 3.91
C ARG A 48 -9.03 -3.45 4.10
N PHE A 49 -10.32 -3.70 4.23
CA PHE A 49 -10.92 -5.03 4.27
C PHE A 49 -11.83 -5.22 3.07
N LEU A 50 -11.53 -6.25 2.27
CA LEU A 50 -12.38 -6.71 1.19
C LEU A 50 -12.64 -8.21 1.36
N SER A 51 -13.91 -8.60 1.37
CA SER A 51 -14.26 -10.03 1.41
C SER A 51 -14.06 -10.64 0.03
N SER A 52 -14.79 -10.18 -0.98
CA SER A 52 -14.73 -10.71 -2.35
C SER A 52 -14.67 -9.58 -3.37
N VAL A 53 -13.98 -9.84 -4.49
CA VAL A 53 -13.89 -8.92 -5.62
C VAL A 53 -14.06 -9.71 -6.91
N ASP A 54 -15.25 -9.63 -7.47
CA ASP A 54 -15.65 -10.36 -8.68
C ASP A 54 -15.64 -9.46 -9.93
N SER A 55 -15.13 -8.22 -9.77
CA SER A 55 -15.06 -7.22 -10.84
C SER A 55 -13.79 -6.36 -10.82
N ILE A 56 -13.56 -5.64 -11.92
CA ILE A 56 -12.36 -4.82 -12.09
C ILE A 56 -12.29 -3.70 -11.04
N MET A 57 -11.22 -3.68 -10.27
CA MET A 57 -10.98 -2.65 -9.26
C MET A 57 -9.70 -1.85 -9.54
N TYR A 58 -9.85 -0.53 -9.60
CA TYR A 58 -8.74 0.41 -9.67
C TYR A 58 -8.63 1.18 -8.37
N ASN A 59 -7.54 0.99 -7.65
CA ASN A 59 -7.24 1.74 -6.44
C ASN A 59 -6.02 2.64 -6.66
N LYS A 60 -6.15 3.92 -6.32
CA LYS A 60 -5.07 4.89 -6.35
C LYS A 60 -5.00 5.65 -5.03
N ILE A 61 -3.98 5.36 -4.24
CA ILE A 61 -3.71 6.06 -2.98
C ILE A 61 -2.48 6.94 -3.17
N SER A 62 -2.60 8.20 -2.79
CA SER A 62 -1.49 9.16 -2.78
C SER A 62 -1.39 9.80 -1.40
N PHE A 63 -0.22 9.74 -0.80
CA PHE A 63 0.05 10.32 0.50
C PHE A 63 1.25 11.25 0.43
N ALA A 64 1.12 12.42 1.04
CA ALA A 64 2.19 13.41 1.20
C ALA A 64 2.31 13.82 2.67
N ALA A 65 3.49 13.68 3.27
CA ALA A 65 3.76 14.21 4.60
C ALA A 65 5.03 15.06 4.65
N LYS A 66 5.00 16.06 5.52
CA LYS A 66 6.17 16.81 5.93
C LYS A 66 6.22 16.84 7.46
N SER A 67 7.16 16.10 8.04
CA SER A 67 7.31 15.94 9.49
C SER A 67 8.75 15.75 9.90
N LEU A 68 9.06 15.67 11.20
CA LEU A 68 10.38 15.23 11.68
C LEU A 68 10.46 13.70 11.67
N SER A 69 9.39 13.03 12.05
CA SER A 69 9.24 11.58 11.96
C SER A 69 7.92 11.22 11.30
N THR A 70 7.97 10.34 10.29
CA THR A 70 6.80 9.84 9.58
C THR A 70 6.74 8.32 9.74
N LEU A 71 5.65 7.81 10.32
CA LEU A 71 5.33 6.39 10.33
C LEU A 71 4.07 6.15 9.51
N VAL A 72 4.17 5.33 8.47
CA VAL A 72 3.02 4.95 7.66
C VAL A 72 2.86 3.46 7.57
N THR A 73 1.65 2.99 7.82
CA THR A 73 1.29 1.58 7.76
C THR A 73 0.12 1.41 6.80
N PHE A 74 0.32 0.59 5.78
CA PHE A 74 -0.73 0.13 4.87
C PHE A 74 -1.03 -1.33 5.19
N ILE A 75 -2.25 -1.62 5.60
CA ILE A 75 -2.74 -2.96 5.87
C ILE A 75 -3.87 -3.26 4.90
N TRP A 76 -3.77 -4.40 4.24
CA TRP A 76 -4.76 -4.85 3.30
C TRP A 76 -5.15 -6.29 3.56
N PHE A 77 -6.45 -6.53 3.69
CA PHE A 77 -7.05 -7.84 3.81
C PHE A 77 -7.95 -8.09 2.61
N LEU A 78 -7.70 -9.18 1.90
CA LEU A 78 -8.49 -9.67 0.78
C LEU A 78 -8.75 -11.16 0.95
N SER A 79 -10.01 -11.57 1.10
CA SER A 79 -10.34 -12.99 1.29
C SER A 79 -10.31 -13.74 -0.04
N SER A 80 -11.05 -13.29 -1.05
CA SER A 80 -11.03 -13.88 -2.38
C SER A 80 -10.98 -12.81 -3.48
N MET A 81 -10.40 -13.17 -4.62
CA MET A 81 -10.29 -12.30 -5.78
C MET A 81 -10.37 -13.09 -7.08
N ASP A 82 -11.53 -13.00 -7.74
CA ASP A 82 -11.82 -13.73 -8.98
C ASP A 82 -11.68 -12.80 -10.20
N SER A 83 -11.26 -11.55 -9.99
CA SER A 83 -11.16 -10.51 -11.02
C SER A 83 -9.94 -9.59 -10.92
N ILE A 84 -9.70 -8.80 -11.97
CA ILE A 84 -8.50 -7.97 -12.11
C ILE A 84 -8.46 -6.81 -11.11
N MET A 85 -7.40 -6.76 -10.28
CA MET A 85 -7.13 -5.63 -9.40
C MET A 85 -5.88 -4.85 -9.82
N TYR A 86 -6.06 -3.54 -10.05
CA TYR A 86 -4.96 -2.60 -10.21
C TYR A 86 -4.83 -1.71 -8.98
N ASN A 87 -3.71 -1.83 -8.26
CA ASN A 87 -3.40 -1.00 -7.11
C ASN A 87 -2.19 -0.12 -7.36
N LYS A 88 -2.35 1.20 -7.22
CA LYS A 88 -1.28 2.18 -7.30
C LYS A 88 -1.18 2.96 -6.00
N ILE A 89 -0.12 2.74 -5.25
CA ILE A 89 0.19 3.48 -4.03
C ILE A 89 1.37 4.41 -4.31
N SER A 90 1.21 5.68 -4.00
CA SER A 90 2.27 6.69 -4.06
C SER A 90 2.42 7.33 -2.71
N PHE A 91 3.62 7.32 -2.17
CA PHE A 91 3.95 7.91 -0.88
C PHE A 91 5.11 8.87 -1.06
N ALA A 92 4.93 10.09 -0.57
CA ALA A 92 5.96 11.12 -0.55
C ALA A 92 6.11 11.65 0.87
N ALA A 93 7.27 11.48 1.49
CA ALA A 93 7.57 12.08 2.79
C ALA A 93 8.84 12.89 2.76
N LYS A 94 8.85 13.98 3.54
CA LYS A 94 10.06 14.73 3.86
C LYS A 94 10.19 14.79 5.38
N SER A 95 11.15 14.04 5.92
CA SER A 95 11.38 13.89 7.35
C SER A 95 12.82 13.55 7.70
N LEU A 96 13.16 13.45 8.99
CA LEU A 96 14.46 12.94 9.42
C LEU A 96 14.48 11.41 9.47
N SER A 97 13.36 10.81 9.86
CA SER A 97 13.15 9.38 9.83
C SER A 97 11.81 9.07 9.17
N THR A 98 11.83 8.10 8.25
CA THR A 98 10.63 7.56 7.63
C THR A 98 10.58 6.06 7.89
N LEU A 99 9.48 5.58 8.48
CA LEU A 99 9.16 4.16 8.56
C LEU A 99 7.91 3.91 7.73
N VAL A 100 8.01 3.02 6.75
CA VAL A 100 6.85 2.60 5.96
C VAL A 100 6.67 1.10 6.04
N THR A 101 5.50 0.66 6.45
CA THR A 101 5.14 -0.75 6.53
C THR A 101 3.99 -1.03 5.57
N PHE A 102 4.15 -2.03 4.73
CA PHE A 102 3.10 -2.61 3.91
C PHE A 102 2.83 -4.01 4.40
N ILE A 103 1.57 -4.30 4.75
CA ILE A 103 1.11 -5.61 5.18
C ILE A 103 -0.03 -6.01 4.26
N TRP A 104 0.12 -7.16 3.62
CA TRP A 104 -0.87 -7.68 2.71
C TRP A 104 -1.25 -9.11 3.09
N PHE A 105 -2.53 -9.32 3.36
CA PHE A 105 -3.14 -10.63 3.60
C PHE A 105 -4.07 -10.97 2.44
N LEU A 106 -3.74 -12.03 1.71
CA LEU A 106 -4.55 -12.60 0.64
C LEU A 106 -4.86 -14.05 0.98
N SER A 107 -6.13 -14.44 0.96
CA SER A 107 -6.49 -15.84 1.18
C SER A 107 -6.49 -16.63 -0.15
N SER A 108 -7.31 -16.25 -1.13
CA SER A 108 -7.23 -16.80 -2.50
C SER A 108 -7.13 -15.70 -3.56
N VAL A 109 -6.41 -15.99 -4.64
CA VAL A 109 -6.26 -15.08 -5.78
C VAL A 109 -6.30 -15.89 -7.07
N ASP A 110 -7.47 -15.89 -7.69
CA ASP A 110 -7.76 -16.72 -8.86
C ASP A 110 -7.59 -15.91 -10.16
N SER A 111 -7.18 -14.64 -10.03
CA SER A 111 -7.07 -13.69 -11.14
C SER A 111 -5.92 -12.68 -11.01
N LEU A 112 -5.75 -11.85 -12.05
CA LEU A 112 -4.56 -11.03 -12.23
C LEU A 112 -4.47 -9.84 -11.24
N MET A 113 -3.39 -9.79 -10.45
CA MET A 113 -3.11 -8.68 -9.53
C MET A 113 -1.94 -7.81 -10.00
N LEU A 114 -2.20 -6.52 -10.26
CA LEU A 114 -1.18 -5.53 -10.60
C LEU A 114 -0.97 -4.54 -9.44
N GLY A 115 0.14 -4.68 -8.72
CA GLY A 115 0.57 -3.75 -7.69
C GLY A 115 1.69 -2.83 -8.21
N LYS A 116 1.50 -1.52 -8.07
CA LYS A 116 2.58 -0.53 -8.23
C LYS A 116 2.67 0.32 -6.96
N SER A 117 3.80 0.22 -6.26
CA SER A 117 4.12 1.11 -5.14
C SER A 117 5.27 2.02 -5.53
N PHE A 118 5.10 3.32 -5.24
CA PHE A 118 6.14 4.32 -5.39
C PHE A 118 6.33 5.02 -4.05
N LEU A 119 7.54 4.96 -3.52
CA LEU A 119 7.95 5.55 -2.25
C LEU A 119 9.04 6.56 -2.53
N ALA A 120 8.76 7.83 -2.29
CA ALA A 120 9.75 8.90 -2.33
C ALA A 120 9.92 9.46 -0.93
N SER A 121 11.08 9.24 -0.31
CA SER A 121 11.40 9.80 0.99
C SER A 121 12.61 10.72 0.88
N LYS A 122 12.51 11.90 1.49
CA LYS A 122 13.66 12.79 1.71
C LYS A 122 13.99 12.75 3.19
N SER A 123 14.62 11.65 3.60
CA SER A 123 15.10 11.44 4.97
C SER A 123 16.46 10.75 4.99
N PRO A 124 17.38 11.11 5.90
CA PRO A 124 18.67 10.44 6.07
C PRO A 124 18.54 8.96 6.47
N SER A 125 17.45 8.61 7.17
CA SER A 125 17.10 7.24 7.52
C SER A 125 15.71 6.89 7.01
N THR A 126 15.62 5.82 6.24
CA THR A 126 14.34 5.24 5.81
C THR A 126 14.33 3.75 6.03
N LEU A 127 13.29 3.25 6.69
CA LEU A 127 13.02 1.84 6.83
C LEU A 127 11.73 1.52 6.10
N VAL A 128 11.78 0.57 5.16
CA VAL A 128 10.59 0.04 4.51
C VAL A 128 10.47 -1.44 4.80
N THR A 129 9.32 -1.84 5.35
CA THR A 129 8.97 -3.23 5.57
C THR A 129 7.83 -3.61 4.65
N PHE A 130 7.99 -4.70 3.93
CA PHE A 130 6.94 -5.32 3.14
C PHE A 130 6.68 -6.72 3.69
N ILE A 131 5.46 -6.96 4.16
CA ILE A 131 5.01 -8.23 4.70
C ILE A 131 3.86 -8.70 3.84
N ARG A 132 3.95 -9.93 3.34
CA ARG A 132 2.92 -10.53 2.51
C ARG A 132 2.62 -11.94 2.97
N PHE A 133 1.33 -12.20 3.19
CA PHE A 133 0.76 -13.49 3.48
C PHE A 133 -0.18 -13.86 2.35
N LEU A 134 0.03 -15.05 1.79
CA LEU A 134 -0.76 -15.61 0.71
C LEU A 134 -1.01 -17.09 0.96
N SER A 135 -2.26 -17.54 1.09
CA SER A 135 -2.52 -18.98 1.22
C SER A 135 -2.50 -19.69 -0.13
N SER A 136 -3.32 -19.30 -1.09
CA SER A 136 -3.34 -19.92 -2.43
C SER A 136 -3.27 -18.90 -3.56
N MET A 137 -2.65 -19.30 -4.67
CA MET A 137 -2.58 -18.52 -5.88
C MET A 137 -2.66 -19.40 -7.12
N ASP A 138 -3.70 -19.17 -7.93
CA ASP A 138 -3.93 -19.91 -9.17
C ASP A 138 -3.62 -19.05 -10.41
N SER A 139 -3.18 -17.79 -10.20
CA SER A 139 -3.12 -16.76 -11.24
C SER A 139 -1.90 -15.82 -11.17
N LEU A 140 -1.72 -14.93 -12.15
CA LEU A 140 -0.52 -14.11 -12.28
C LEU A 140 -0.54 -12.87 -11.35
N MET A 141 0.49 -12.73 -10.50
CA MET A 141 0.71 -11.50 -9.73
C MET A 141 1.95 -10.76 -10.19
N PHE A 142 1.77 -9.49 -10.54
CA PHE A 142 2.85 -8.57 -10.83
C PHE A 142 2.89 -7.46 -9.78
N SER A 143 4.01 -7.38 -9.07
CA SER A 143 4.29 -6.29 -8.15
C SER A 143 5.52 -5.51 -8.60
N LYS A 144 5.38 -4.20 -8.71
CA LYS A 144 6.50 -3.29 -8.97
C LYS A 144 6.59 -2.27 -7.86
N SER A 145 7.70 -2.31 -7.13
CA SER A 145 8.00 -1.37 -6.06
C SER A 145 9.17 -0.51 -6.49
N SER A 146 8.99 0.80 -6.52
CA SER A 146 10.07 1.76 -6.74
C SER A 146 10.24 2.62 -5.50
N PHE A 147 11.47 2.67 -5.01
CA PHE A 147 11.82 3.42 -3.83
C PHE A 147 12.92 4.41 -4.19
N GLY A 148 12.65 5.69 -4.00
CA GLY A 148 13.65 6.75 -4.08
C GLY A 148 13.87 7.36 -2.71
N SER A 149 15.09 7.27 -2.17
CA SER A 149 15.46 8.10 -1.03
C SER A 149 16.66 8.97 -1.34
N LYS A 150 16.61 10.21 -0.86
CA LYS A 150 17.79 11.09 -0.82
C LYS A 150 18.52 10.99 0.53
N GLY A 151 18.58 9.78 1.09
CA GLY A 151 19.10 9.51 2.42
C GLY A 151 20.44 8.77 2.41
N HIS A 152 21.12 8.76 3.55
CA HIS A 152 22.35 7.99 3.73
C HIS A 152 22.09 6.51 4.04
N SER A 153 20.94 6.18 4.64
CA SER A 153 20.59 4.82 5.04
C SER A 153 19.16 4.47 4.61
N THR A 154 19.04 3.46 3.75
CA THR A 154 17.77 2.82 3.41
C THR A 154 17.84 1.36 3.81
N LEU A 155 16.97 0.94 4.71
CA LEU A 155 16.81 -0.47 5.06
C LEU A 155 15.48 -0.96 4.49
N LEU A 156 15.56 -2.07 3.76
CA LEU A 156 14.40 -2.73 3.18
C LEU A 156 14.28 -4.13 3.76
N THR A 157 13.09 -4.45 4.24
CA THR A 157 12.79 -5.78 4.77
C THR A 157 11.62 -6.35 4.00
N PHE A 158 11.79 -7.55 3.45
CA PHE A 158 10.74 -8.31 2.78
C PHE A 158 10.50 -9.59 3.55
N ILE A 159 9.24 -9.81 3.95
CA ILE A 159 8.79 -11.01 4.63
C ILE A 159 7.65 -11.58 3.80
N TRP A 160 7.74 -12.86 3.49
CA TRP A 160 6.76 -13.51 2.66
C TRP A 160 6.45 -14.92 3.12
N PHE A 161 5.17 -15.19 3.32
CA PHE A 161 4.60 -16.52 3.53
C PHE A 161 3.68 -16.88 2.35
N LEU A 162 3.96 -18.01 1.69
CA LEU A 162 3.09 -18.64 0.69
C LEU A 162 2.81 -20.09 1.10
N SER A 163 1.55 -20.54 0.97
CA SER A 163 1.20 -21.94 1.22
C SER A 163 1.11 -22.76 -0.07
N SER A 164 0.50 -22.25 -1.14
CA SER A 164 0.52 -22.85 -2.48
C SER A 164 0.62 -21.80 -3.59
N VAL A 165 1.27 -22.18 -4.69
CA VAL A 165 1.40 -21.36 -5.89
C VAL A 165 1.34 -22.28 -7.11
N ASP A 166 0.28 -22.16 -7.90
CA ASP A 166 0.12 -22.90 -9.15
C ASP A 166 0.48 -22.02 -10.38
N SER A 167 0.93 -20.78 -10.15
CA SER A 167 1.05 -19.74 -11.17
C SER A 167 2.31 -18.88 -11.09
N LEU A 168 2.50 -17.99 -12.07
CA LEU A 168 3.70 -17.18 -12.22
C LEU A 168 3.62 -15.88 -11.42
N MET A 169 4.67 -15.61 -10.65
CA MET A 169 4.74 -14.46 -9.78
C MET A 169 5.97 -13.61 -10.08
N PHE A 170 5.72 -12.33 -10.36
CA PHE A 170 6.77 -11.39 -10.71
C PHE A 170 6.81 -10.22 -9.73
N SER A 171 7.93 -10.07 -9.04
CA SER A 171 8.21 -8.92 -8.19
C SER A 171 9.45 -8.19 -8.67
N LYS A 172 9.29 -6.92 -9.08
CA LYS A 172 10.41 -6.05 -9.44
C LYS A 172 10.53 -4.92 -8.44
N MET A 173 11.67 -4.88 -7.77
CA MET A 173 12.07 -3.75 -6.95
C MET A 173 13.07 -2.87 -7.71
N THR A 174 12.95 -1.55 -7.57
CA THR A 174 13.92 -0.60 -8.12
C THR A 174 14.22 0.47 -7.09
N LEU A 175 15.49 0.57 -6.69
CA LEU A 175 16.01 1.67 -5.89
C LEU A 175 16.52 2.77 -6.80
N LEU A 176 16.08 4.00 -6.57
CA LEU A 176 16.42 5.23 -7.31
C LEU A 176 17.13 6.23 -6.38
#